data_AF-A0A7C1W803-F1
#
_entry.id   AF-A0A7C1W803-F1
#
_cell.length_a   1.000
_cell.length_b   1.000
_cell.length_c   1.000
_cell.angle_alpha   90.00
_cell.angle_beta   90.00
_cell.angle_gamma   90.00
#
_symmetry.space_group_name_H-M   'P 1'
#
loop_
_entity.id
_entity.type
_entity.pdbx_description
1 polymer ?
#
loop_
_entity_poly.entity_id
_entity_poly.type
_entity_poly.pdbx_seq_one_letter_code
_entity_poly.pdbx_strand_id
1 'polypeptide(L)'
;MGDTGNRTCDVSQIEGLITPRTVGLIPVHLFGLCAEMNPLLELAHQHDLWIVEDAACALGARYGGQHAGTFGDAGCFSFHPRKSITTGEGGMITTAKSELDRLARSLRDHGASRSDLARHESKAGFLLAEYNHLGYNHRLTDIQGALGSAQMDRAGWILSRRAELARRYDELLADLPWLVRPVVPQGYVHG
;
A
#
# COMPACT_ATOMS: atom_id res chain seq x y z
N MET A 1 23.90 -10.42 -12.13
CA MET A 1 22.96 -9.36 -12.55
C MET A 1 22.02 -9.07 -11.38
N GLY A 2 22.55 -8.60 -10.23
CA GLY A 2 21.93 -8.83 -8.92
C GLY A 2 21.73 -7.60 -8.04
N ASP A 3 21.61 -6.40 -8.61
CA ASP A 3 21.09 -5.26 -7.86
C ASP A 3 20.42 -4.34 -8.87
N THR A 4 19.10 -4.35 -8.94
CA THR A 4 18.32 -3.45 -9.82
C THR A 4 18.29 -2.03 -9.27
N GLY A 5 19.06 -1.74 -8.20
CA GLY A 5 19.15 -0.44 -7.54
C GLY A 5 17.88 -0.08 -6.75
N ASN A 6 16.80 -0.82 -6.99
CA ASN A 6 15.62 -0.81 -6.14
C ASN A 6 15.95 -1.66 -4.91
N ARG A 7 15.87 -1.07 -3.72
CA ARG A 7 16.20 -1.78 -2.47
C ARG A 7 15.04 -2.69 -2.04
N THR A 8 14.36 -3.33 -2.99
CA THR A 8 13.20 -4.20 -2.74
C THR A 8 13.62 -5.67 -2.78
N CYS A 9 12.66 -6.60 -2.67
CA CYS A 9 12.98 -8.03 -2.68
C CYS A 9 13.58 -8.47 -4.01
N ASP A 10 14.61 -9.32 -3.96
CA ASP A 10 15.17 -9.99 -5.14
C ASP A 10 14.25 -11.15 -5.55
N VAL A 11 13.49 -10.95 -6.64
CA VAL A 11 12.51 -11.93 -7.12
C VAL A 11 13.17 -13.26 -7.49
N SER A 12 14.43 -13.24 -7.95
CA SER A 12 15.15 -14.45 -8.36
C SER A 12 15.42 -15.42 -7.20
N GLN A 13 15.34 -14.94 -5.96
CA GLN A 13 15.54 -15.75 -4.77
C GLN A 13 14.23 -16.32 -4.19
N ILE A 14 13.07 -15.84 -4.65
CA ILE A 14 11.78 -16.16 -4.01
C ILE A 14 11.33 -17.58 -4.35
N GLU A 15 11.46 -18.01 -5.61
CA GLU A 15 10.96 -19.32 -6.07
C GLU A 15 11.53 -20.48 -5.24
N GLY A 16 12.85 -20.44 -4.95
CA GLY A 16 13.52 -21.46 -4.12
C GLY A 16 13.09 -21.48 -2.65
N LEU A 17 12.38 -20.46 -2.18
CA LEU A 17 11.83 -20.37 -0.81
C LEU A 17 10.37 -20.83 -0.74
N ILE A 18 9.71 -21.07 -1.88
CA ILE A 18 8.33 -21.53 -1.91
C ILE A 18 8.27 -22.99 -1.44
N THR A 19 7.33 -23.27 -0.53
CA THR A 19 7.07 -24.61 0.00
C THR A 19 5.57 -24.90 -0.09
N PRO A 20 5.13 -26.15 0.14
CA PRO A 20 3.70 -26.46 0.23
C PRO A 20 2.93 -25.71 1.34
N ARG A 21 3.63 -25.03 2.26
CA ARG A 21 3.02 -24.18 3.30
C ARG A 21 2.95 -22.70 2.91
N THR A 22 3.58 -22.31 1.80
CA THR A 22 3.54 -20.93 1.33
C THR A 22 2.15 -20.66 0.73
N VAL A 23 1.49 -19.61 1.21
CA VAL A 23 0.13 -19.25 0.78
C VAL A 23 0.06 -17.91 0.05
N GLY A 24 1.10 -17.08 0.18
CA GLY A 24 1.11 -15.73 -0.37
C GLY A 24 2.44 -15.02 -0.28
N LEU A 25 2.52 -13.87 -0.92
CA LEU A 25 3.68 -12.97 -0.95
C LEU A 25 3.27 -11.59 -0.40
N ILE A 26 4.18 -10.95 0.34
CA ILE A 26 3.99 -9.57 0.85
C ILE A 26 5.17 -8.71 0.35
N PRO A 27 5.14 -8.23 -0.90
CA PRO A 27 6.18 -7.35 -1.40
C PRO A 27 6.09 -5.98 -0.73
N VAL A 28 7.23 -5.44 -0.32
CA VAL A 28 7.33 -4.11 0.31
C VAL A 28 7.84 -3.11 -0.73
N HIS A 29 7.08 -2.05 -0.96
CA HIS A 29 7.48 -0.93 -1.81
C HIS A 29 8.37 0.04 -1.03
N LEU A 30 9.64 -0.35 -0.90
CA LEU A 30 10.55 0.30 0.02
C LEU A 30 10.88 1.73 -0.42
N PHE A 31 10.87 2.64 0.55
CA PHE A 31 11.20 4.06 0.41
C PHE A 31 10.42 4.85 -0.64
N GLY A 32 9.32 4.34 -1.17
CA GLY A 32 8.54 5.03 -2.20
C GLY A 32 8.81 4.55 -3.62
N LEU A 33 9.55 3.45 -3.77
CA LEU A 33 9.77 2.77 -5.04
C LEU A 33 9.04 1.42 -5.01
N CYS A 34 8.29 1.11 -6.07
CA CYS A 34 7.60 -0.18 -6.18
C CYS A 34 8.61 -1.34 -6.23
N ALA A 35 8.18 -2.50 -5.74
CA ALA A 35 8.88 -3.75 -6.04
C ALA A 35 8.67 -4.12 -7.51
N GLU A 36 9.43 -5.10 -8.02
CA GLU A 36 9.28 -5.59 -9.39
C GLU A 36 8.01 -6.44 -9.52
N MET A 37 6.88 -5.76 -9.72
CA MET A 37 5.57 -6.41 -9.60
C MET A 37 5.26 -7.40 -10.71
N ASN A 38 5.72 -7.20 -11.95
CA ASN A 38 5.41 -8.12 -13.04
C ASN A 38 5.97 -9.53 -12.79
N PRO A 39 7.27 -9.71 -12.47
CA PRO A 39 7.80 -11.02 -12.10
C PRO A 39 7.12 -11.64 -10.86
N LEU A 40 6.80 -10.82 -9.85
CA LEU A 40 6.11 -11.29 -8.64
C LEU A 40 4.70 -11.82 -8.94
N LEU A 41 3.95 -11.12 -9.78
CA LEU A 41 2.60 -11.51 -10.20
C LEU A 41 2.64 -12.83 -10.99
N GLU A 42 3.62 -12.99 -11.89
CA GLU A 42 3.81 -14.23 -12.65
C GLU A 42 4.13 -15.41 -11.72
N LEU A 43 5.09 -15.24 -10.80
CA LEU A 43 5.44 -16.26 -9.83
C LEU A 43 4.26 -16.64 -8.94
N ALA A 44 3.52 -15.65 -8.44
CA ALA A 44 2.36 -15.90 -7.60
C ALA A 44 1.26 -16.68 -8.36
N HIS A 45 1.03 -16.34 -9.64
CA HIS A 45 0.08 -17.07 -10.48
C HIS A 45 0.51 -18.52 -10.72
N GLN A 46 1.81 -18.77 -10.97
CA GLN A 46 2.33 -20.13 -11.18
C GLN A 46 2.17 -21.05 -9.95
N HIS A 47 2.19 -20.47 -8.75
CA HIS A 47 2.13 -21.20 -7.48
C HIS A 47 0.81 -21.05 -6.72
N ASP A 48 -0.22 -20.45 -7.31
CA ASP A 48 -1.53 -20.17 -6.68
C ASP A 48 -1.41 -19.41 -5.34
N LEU A 49 -0.58 -18.37 -5.34
CA LEU A 49 -0.31 -17.52 -4.18
C LEU A 49 -1.05 -16.19 -4.28
N TRP A 50 -1.58 -15.71 -3.15
CA TRP A 50 -2.10 -14.33 -3.08
C TRP A 50 -0.94 -13.32 -2.90
N ILE A 51 -1.17 -12.07 -3.29
CA ILE A 51 -0.25 -10.95 -3.07
C ILE A 51 -0.94 -9.86 -2.25
N VAL A 52 -0.35 -9.49 -1.11
CA VAL A 52 -0.72 -8.27 -0.38
C VAL A 52 0.45 -7.30 -0.39
N GLU A 53 0.31 -6.16 -1.05
CA GLU A 53 1.36 -5.17 -1.15
C GLU A 53 1.48 -4.36 0.15
N ASP A 54 2.69 -4.27 0.70
CA ASP A 54 3.01 -3.23 1.68
C ASP A 54 3.43 -1.96 0.93
N ALA A 55 2.45 -1.08 0.72
CA ALA A 55 2.59 0.22 0.10
C ALA A 55 2.72 1.36 1.15
N ALA A 56 3.08 1.04 2.40
CA ALA A 56 3.09 2.01 3.50
C ALA A 56 4.01 3.21 3.27
N CYS A 57 5.01 3.10 2.38
CA CYS A 57 5.92 4.20 2.01
C CYS A 57 5.72 4.68 0.57
N ALA A 58 4.74 4.15 -0.17
CA ALA A 58 4.66 4.24 -1.62
C ALA A 58 3.43 4.98 -2.15
N LEU A 59 2.84 5.87 -1.34
CA LEU A 59 1.82 6.77 -1.83
C LEU A 59 2.35 7.56 -3.03
N GLY A 60 1.64 7.49 -4.17
CA GLY A 60 2.02 8.19 -5.39
C GLY A 60 3.05 7.45 -6.25
N ALA A 61 3.69 6.40 -5.73
CA ALA A 61 4.60 5.57 -6.50
C ALA A 61 3.87 4.83 -7.63
N ARG A 62 4.57 4.58 -8.74
CA ARG A 62 4.06 3.82 -9.87
C ARG A 62 5.10 2.88 -10.45
N TYR A 63 4.61 1.80 -11.05
CA TYR A 63 5.38 0.88 -11.88
C TYR A 63 4.56 0.54 -13.13
N GLY A 64 5.14 0.73 -14.31
CA GLY A 64 4.42 0.51 -15.57
C GLY A 64 3.17 1.38 -15.74
N GLY A 65 3.15 2.57 -15.11
CA GLY A 65 2.01 3.50 -15.11
C GLY A 65 0.92 3.19 -14.07
N GLN A 66 0.93 2.00 -13.47
CA GLN A 66 -0.01 1.58 -12.43
C GLN A 66 0.48 1.98 -11.03
N HIS A 67 -0.44 2.32 -10.13
CA HIS A 67 -0.10 2.75 -8.77
C HIS A 67 0.29 1.58 -7.86
N ALA A 68 1.27 1.80 -6.99
CA ALA A 68 1.50 0.97 -5.81
C ALA A 68 0.19 0.65 -5.07
N GLY A 69 0.05 -0.56 -4.54
CA GLY A 69 -1.14 -1.01 -3.81
C GLY A 69 -2.34 -1.35 -4.69
N THR A 70 -2.15 -1.48 -6.01
CA THR A 70 -3.21 -1.85 -6.96
C THR A 70 -2.87 -3.05 -7.84
N PHE A 71 -1.71 -3.68 -7.63
CA PHE A 71 -1.21 -4.79 -8.43
C PHE A 71 -1.71 -6.15 -7.91
N GLY A 72 -1.62 -6.36 -6.59
CA GLY A 72 -1.98 -7.61 -5.93
C GLY A 72 -3.46 -7.72 -5.58
N ASP A 73 -3.78 -8.67 -4.70
CA ASP A 73 -5.11 -8.86 -4.13
C ASP A 73 -5.54 -7.66 -3.27
N ALA A 74 -4.60 -7.09 -2.52
CA ALA A 74 -4.80 -5.89 -1.72
C ALA A 74 -3.50 -5.10 -1.56
N GLY A 75 -3.62 -3.79 -1.35
CA GLY A 75 -2.54 -2.90 -0.98
C GLY A 75 -2.78 -2.27 0.38
N CYS A 76 -1.73 -2.13 1.18
CA CYS A 76 -1.78 -1.53 2.51
C CYS A 76 -0.99 -0.23 2.56
N PHE A 77 -1.63 0.85 2.98
CA PHE A 77 -0.98 2.15 3.19
C PHE A 77 -0.97 2.53 4.67
N SER A 78 0.02 3.34 5.04
CA SER A 78 0.13 3.93 6.37
C SER A 78 0.03 5.45 6.28
N PHE A 79 -0.64 6.04 7.26
CA PHE A 79 -0.81 7.49 7.43
C PHE A 79 -0.27 7.98 8.78
N HIS A 80 0.72 7.27 9.32
CA HIS A 80 1.51 7.70 10.48
C HIS A 80 2.17 9.09 10.23
N PRO A 81 2.52 9.91 11.24
CA PRO A 81 2.97 11.31 11.05
C PRO A 81 4.21 11.50 10.18
N ARG A 82 5.01 10.46 10.00
CA ARG A 82 6.23 10.46 9.17
C ARG A 82 6.00 10.06 7.70
N LYS A 83 4.78 9.73 7.31
CA LYS A 83 4.44 9.31 5.94
C LYS A 83 4.21 10.53 5.05
N SER A 84 4.18 10.36 3.72
CA SER A 84 4.04 11.48 2.77
C SER A 84 2.78 12.30 3.03
N ILE A 85 1.69 11.63 3.41
CA ILE A 85 0.51 12.25 4.01
C ILE A 85 0.24 11.58 5.36
N THR A 86 -0.53 12.26 6.22
CA THR A 86 -0.81 11.74 7.55
C THR A 86 -2.26 11.94 7.97
N THR A 87 -2.74 11.07 8.85
CA THR A 87 -4.00 11.23 9.59
C THR A 87 -3.73 11.36 11.09
N GLY A 88 -2.51 11.75 11.49
CA GLY A 88 -2.03 11.59 12.87
C GLY A 88 -1.65 10.14 13.10
N GLU A 89 -2.61 9.23 13.15
CA GLU A 89 -2.38 7.79 13.02
C GLU A 89 -3.41 7.23 12.05
N GLY A 90 -3.08 6.16 11.34
CA GLY A 90 -4.04 5.51 10.44
C GLY A 90 -3.41 4.67 9.33
N GLY A 91 -4.28 4.08 8.53
CA GLY A 91 -3.91 3.30 7.36
C GLY A 91 -5.11 3.07 6.44
N MET A 92 -4.85 2.45 5.31
CA MET A 92 -5.85 2.13 4.28
C MET A 92 -5.55 0.77 3.69
N ILE A 93 -6.62 0.04 3.36
CA ILE A 93 -6.56 -1.12 2.47
C ILE A 93 -7.20 -0.72 1.15
N THR A 94 -6.51 -0.97 0.04
CA THR A 94 -7.04 -0.88 -1.32
C THR A 94 -7.20 -2.28 -1.88
N THR A 95 -8.29 -2.56 -2.57
CA THR A 95 -8.49 -3.83 -3.28
C THR A 95 -9.52 -3.65 -4.39
N ALA A 96 -9.35 -4.38 -5.49
CA ALA A 96 -10.37 -4.49 -6.54
C ALA A 96 -11.35 -5.66 -6.29
N LYS A 97 -11.09 -6.52 -5.29
CA LYS A 97 -11.90 -7.70 -4.99
C LYS A 97 -13.02 -7.33 -4.02
N SER A 98 -14.27 -7.37 -4.51
CA SER A 98 -15.45 -6.99 -3.74
C SER A 98 -15.66 -7.83 -2.47
N GLU A 99 -15.30 -9.12 -2.50
CA GLU A 99 -15.32 -9.98 -1.31
C GLU A 99 -14.33 -9.52 -0.24
N LEU A 100 -13.10 -9.14 -0.64
CA LEU A 100 -12.09 -8.62 0.29
C LEU A 100 -12.48 -7.26 0.86
N ASP A 101 -13.04 -6.36 0.04
CA ASP A 101 -13.55 -5.07 0.53
C ASP A 101 -14.65 -5.27 1.59
N ARG A 102 -15.63 -6.14 1.31
CA ARG A 102 -16.71 -6.46 2.26
C ARG A 102 -16.17 -7.06 3.55
N LEU A 103 -15.28 -8.04 3.44
CA LEU A 103 -14.67 -8.69 4.61
C LEU A 103 -13.83 -7.70 5.42
N ALA A 104 -12.98 -6.89 4.77
CA ALA A 104 -12.14 -5.91 5.46
C ALA A 104 -12.98 -4.85 6.20
N ARG A 105 -14.07 -4.36 5.59
CA ARG A 105 -14.99 -3.42 6.25
C ARG A 105 -15.66 -4.03 7.48
N SER A 106 -16.11 -5.28 7.36
CA SER A 106 -16.72 -6.03 8.46
C SER A 106 -15.72 -6.26 9.60
N LEU A 107 -14.54 -6.81 9.29
CA LEU A 107 -13.50 -7.10 10.29
C LEU A 107 -12.98 -5.83 10.97
N ARG A 108 -12.92 -4.69 10.29
CA ARG A 108 -12.51 -3.41 10.89
C ARG A 108 -13.50 -2.91 11.96
N ASP A 109 -14.75 -3.36 11.89
CA ASP A 109 -15.87 -2.93 12.70
C ASP A 109 -16.50 -4.11 13.46
N HIS A 110 -15.69 -4.77 14.29
CA HIS A 110 -16.06 -5.89 15.18
C HIS A 110 -16.65 -7.13 14.47
N GLY A 111 -16.58 -7.21 13.15
CA GLY A 111 -17.19 -8.29 12.36
C GLY A 111 -18.65 -8.04 12.03
N ALA A 112 -19.12 -6.79 12.13
CA ALA A 112 -20.49 -6.40 11.81
C ALA A 112 -20.82 -6.68 10.34
N SER A 113 -21.97 -7.30 10.10
CA SER A 113 -22.52 -7.58 8.77
C SER A 113 -22.99 -6.33 8.01
N ARG A 114 -23.17 -5.21 8.71
CA ARG A 114 -23.63 -3.92 8.17
C ARG A 114 -22.86 -2.79 8.83
N SER A 115 -22.49 -1.77 8.05
CA SER A 115 -21.88 -0.55 8.60
C SER A 115 -22.88 0.31 9.36
N ASP A 116 -22.40 1.15 10.26
CA ASP A 116 -23.23 2.14 10.95
C ASP A 116 -23.98 3.06 9.98
N LEU A 117 -23.32 3.53 8.91
CA LEU A 117 -23.97 4.35 7.88
C LEU A 117 -25.14 3.61 7.21
N ALA A 118 -24.93 2.36 6.80
CA ALA A 118 -25.99 1.56 6.17
C ALA A 118 -27.16 1.31 7.13
N ARG A 119 -26.91 1.19 8.44
CA ARG A 119 -27.97 1.10 9.45
C ARG A 119 -28.75 2.41 9.55
N HIS A 120 -28.05 3.55 9.64
CA HIS A 120 -28.64 4.88 9.72
C HIS A 120 -29.50 5.25 8.49
N GLU A 121 -29.07 4.87 7.29
CA GLU A 121 -29.80 5.15 6.05
C GLU A 121 -30.96 4.18 5.79
N SER A 122 -30.98 3.02 6.46
CA SER A 122 -32.03 2.02 6.28
C SER A 122 -33.29 2.36 7.07
N LYS A 123 -34.47 2.08 6.48
CA LYS A 123 -35.77 2.10 7.18
C LYS A 123 -35.85 1.10 8.35
N ALA A 124 -34.85 0.22 8.48
CA ALA A 124 -34.73 -0.80 9.51
C ALA A 124 -33.52 -0.57 10.43
N GLY A 125 -33.09 0.70 10.63
CA GLY A 125 -31.93 1.04 11.46
C GLY A 125 -32.02 0.60 12.93
N PHE A 126 -33.22 0.24 13.40
CA PHE A 126 -33.44 -0.37 14.71
C PHE A 126 -32.98 -1.84 14.79
N LEU A 127 -32.74 -2.51 13.66
CA LEU A 127 -32.19 -3.88 13.64
C LEU A 127 -30.69 -3.85 14.00
N LEU A 128 -30.32 -4.74 14.92
CA LEU A 128 -28.92 -4.95 15.29
C LEU A 128 -28.17 -5.63 14.14
N ALA A 129 -26.88 -5.31 14.02
CA ALA A 129 -26.01 -6.02 13.10
C ALA A 129 -25.77 -7.46 13.60
N GLU A 130 -25.70 -8.40 12.67
CA GLU A 130 -25.15 -9.73 12.95
C GLU A 130 -23.62 -9.64 12.97
N TYR A 131 -22.99 -10.45 13.81
CA TYR A 131 -21.54 -10.53 13.98
C TYR A 131 -21.07 -11.93 13.59
N ASN A 132 -21.01 -12.17 12.27
CA ASN A 132 -20.73 -13.49 11.71
C ASN A 132 -19.22 -13.82 11.71
N HIS A 133 -18.37 -12.83 12.01
CA HIS A 133 -16.93 -12.96 12.11
C HIS A 133 -16.43 -12.37 13.44
N LEU A 134 -15.34 -12.92 13.97
CA LEU A 134 -14.58 -12.26 15.03
C LEU A 134 -13.74 -11.14 14.38
N GLY A 135 -14.21 -9.90 14.51
CA GLY A 135 -13.50 -8.73 14.00
C GLY A 135 -12.65 -8.02 15.05
N TYR A 136 -12.31 -6.78 14.72
CA TYR A 136 -11.45 -5.87 15.46
C TYR A 136 -12.10 -4.49 15.58
N ASN A 137 -11.53 -3.63 16.42
CA ASN A 137 -11.85 -2.21 16.43
C ASN A 137 -10.74 -1.41 15.76
N HIS A 138 -10.74 -1.38 14.43
CA HIS A 138 -9.74 -0.66 13.62
C HIS A 138 -10.36 0.51 12.84
N ARG A 139 -11.52 1.02 13.28
CA ARG A 139 -12.18 2.16 12.65
C ARG A 139 -11.30 3.40 12.74
N LEU A 140 -11.19 4.13 11.63
CA LEU A 140 -10.59 5.46 11.60
C LEU A 140 -11.61 6.47 12.16
N THR A 141 -11.19 7.36 13.04
CA THR A 141 -12.07 8.41 13.58
C THR A 141 -12.35 9.50 12.55
N ASP A 142 -13.46 10.23 12.71
CA ASP A 142 -13.80 11.36 11.83
C ASP A 142 -12.74 12.46 11.84
N ILE A 143 -12.05 12.69 12.97
CA ILE A 143 -10.95 13.66 13.07
C ILE A 143 -9.76 13.21 12.19
N GLN A 144 -9.39 11.94 12.28
CA GLN A 144 -8.34 11.36 11.44
C GLN A 144 -8.73 11.39 9.96
N GLY A 145 -9.99 11.09 9.64
CA GLY A 145 -10.55 11.18 8.29
C GLY A 145 -10.51 12.60 7.71
N ALA A 146 -10.93 13.60 8.50
CA ALA A 146 -10.90 15.01 8.10
C ALA A 146 -9.46 15.51 7.83
N LEU A 147 -8.51 15.14 8.69
CA LEU A 147 -7.09 15.45 8.47
C LEU A 147 -6.55 14.79 7.19
N GLY A 148 -6.89 13.51 6.98
CA GLY A 148 -6.51 12.78 5.77
C GLY A 148 -7.05 13.41 4.49
N SER A 149 -8.32 13.82 4.51
CA SER A 149 -8.96 14.51 3.37
C SER A 149 -8.21 15.79 3.01
N ALA A 150 -7.93 16.64 4.00
CA ALA A 150 -7.19 17.89 3.78
C ALA A 150 -5.73 17.66 3.31
N GLN A 151 -5.12 16.55 3.71
CA GLN A 151 -3.79 16.15 3.24
C GLN A 151 -3.83 15.64 1.79
N MET A 152 -4.87 14.88 1.42
CA MET A 152 -5.07 14.38 0.06
C MET A 152 -5.23 15.50 -0.97
N ASP A 153 -5.93 16.59 -0.62
CA ASP A 153 -6.04 17.79 -1.46
C ASP A 153 -4.67 18.40 -1.81
N ARG A 154 -3.66 18.15 -0.96
CA ARG A 154 -2.28 18.65 -1.12
C ARG A 154 -1.31 17.58 -1.61
N ALA A 155 -1.75 16.33 -1.78
CA ALA A 155 -0.85 15.20 -2.06
C ALA A 155 -0.01 15.42 -3.32
N GLY A 156 -0.61 15.94 -4.41
CA GLY A 156 0.13 16.26 -5.64
C GLY A 156 1.28 17.25 -5.43
N TRP A 157 1.03 18.32 -4.66
CA TRP A 157 2.07 19.29 -4.30
C TRP A 157 3.15 18.67 -3.40
N ILE A 158 2.76 17.87 -2.40
CA ILE A 158 3.71 17.20 -1.49
C ILE A 158 4.64 16.27 -2.28
N LEU A 159 4.07 15.40 -3.13
CA LEU A 159 4.84 14.42 -3.91
C LEU A 159 5.78 15.09 -4.90
N SER A 160 5.31 16.11 -5.63
CA SER A 160 6.15 16.87 -6.55
C SER A 160 7.29 17.60 -5.83
N ARG A 161 7.03 18.18 -4.65
CA ARG A 161 8.08 18.84 -3.86
C ARG A 161 9.13 17.84 -3.36
N ARG A 162 8.72 16.64 -2.95
CA ARG A 162 9.63 15.55 -2.56
C ARG A 162 10.53 15.14 -3.73
N ALA A 163 9.95 14.93 -4.91
CA ALA A 163 10.69 14.58 -6.12
C ALA A 163 11.69 15.68 -6.54
N GLU A 164 11.32 16.95 -6.41
CA GLU A 164 12.23 18.08 -6.66
C GLU A 164 13.42 18.06 -5.70
N LEU A 165 13.18 17.88 -4.40
CA LEU A 165 14.26 17.81 -3.40
C LEU A 165 15.17 16.60 -3.60
N ALA A 166 14.61 15.44 -3.98
CA ALA A 166 15.40 14.26 -4.31
C ALA A 166 16.36 14.52 -5.48
N ARG A 167 15.87 15.12 -6.59
CA ARG A 167 16.73 15.51 -7.73
C ARG A 167 17.84 16.48 -7.31
N ARG A 168 17.54 17.43 -6.43
CA ARG A 168 18.56 18.36 -5.91
C ARG A 168 19.63 17.63 -5.10
N TYR A 169 19.25 16.63 -4.30
CA TYR A 169 20.23 15.78 -3.63
C TYR A 169 21.06 14.98 -4.63
N ASP A 170 20.43 14.43 -5.67
CA ASP A 170 21.17 13.71 -6.71
C ASP A 170 22.21 14.60 -7.38
N GLU A 171 21.86 15.83 -7.76
CA GLU A 171 22.78 16.82 -8.36
C GLU A 171 23.94 17.16 -7.42
N LEU A 172 23.65 17.50 -6.16
CA LEU A 172 24.67 17.94 -5.19
C LEU A 172 25.62 16.81 -4.76
N LEU A 173 25.16 15.56 -4.84
CA LEU A 173 25.91 14.38 -4.41
C LEU A 173 26.53 13.61 -5.58
N ALA A 174 26.40 14.10 -6.82
CA ALA A 174 26.83 13.39 -8.02
C ALA A 174 28.33 13.11 -8.07
N ASP A 175 29.14 14.05 -7.57
CA ASP A 175 30.60 14.03 -7.66
C ASP A 175 31.27 13.32 -6.46
N LEU A 176 30.50 12.60 -5.63
CA LEU A 176 31.03 11.84 -4.50
C LEU A 176 31.27 10.38 -4.90
N PRO A 177 32.52 9.99 -5.28
CA PRO A 177 32.80 8.66 -5.84
C PRO A 177 32.57 7.52 -4.85
N TRP A 178 32.56 7.81 -3.56
CA TRP A 178 32.33 6.83 -2.49
C TRP A 178 30.84 6.62 -2.17
N LEU A 179 29.93 7.45 -2.70
CA LEU A 179 28.51 7.42 -2.37
C LEU A 179 27.70 6.80 -3.51
N VAL A 180 27.06 5.67 -3.23
CA VAL A 180 26.06 5.07 -4.13
C VAL A 180 24.69 5.72 -3.86
N ARG A 181 24.19 6.46 -4.85
CA ARG A 181 22.87 7.10 -4.79
C ARG A 181 21.75 6.09 -5.11
N PRO A 182 20.56 6.23 -4.52
CA PRO A 182 19.37 5.53 -4.98
C PRO A 182 19.09 5.85 -6.45
N VAL A 183 18.56 4.89 -7.20
CA VAL A 183 18.21 5.07 -8.62
C VAL A 183 16.72 4.81 -8.78
N VAL A 184 16.07 5.60 -9.64
CA VAL A 184 14.71 5.33 -10.10
C VAL A 184 14.82 4.67 -11.49
N PRO A 185 14.54 3.37 -11.61
CA PRO A 185 14.66 2.69 -12.90
C PRO A 185 13.62 3.20 -13.91
N GLN A 186 13.87 2.94 -15.20
CA GLN A 186 12.90 3.30 -16.24
C GLN A 186 11.55 2.61 -16.01
N GLY A 187 10.46 3.34 -16.20
CA GLY A 187 9.10 2.84 -15.99
C GLY A 187 8.60 2.91 -14.54
N TYR A 188 9.43 3.43 -13.63
CA TYR A 188 9.05 3.70 -12.24
C TYR A 188 8.78 5.19 -12.01
N VAL A 189 7.86 5.47 -11.10
CA VAL A 189 7.69 6.79 -10.49
C VAL A 189 7.84 6.62 -8.99
N HIS A 190 8.70 7.45 -8.39
CA HIS A 190 8.93 7.44 -6.95
C HIS A 190 7.89 8.31 -6.23
N GLY A 191 7.36 7.83 -5.10
CA GLY A 191 6.41 8.55 -4.21
C GLY A 191 7.05 9.42 -3.13
#